data_AF-E1RFZ3-F1
#
_entry.id   AF-E1RFZ3-F1
#
_cell.length_a   1.000
_cell.length_b   1.000
_cell.length_c   1.000
_cell.angle_alpha   90.00
_cell.angle_beta   90.00
_cell.angle_gamma   90.00
#
_symmetry.space_group_name_H-M   'P 1'
#
loop_
_entity.id
_entity.type
_entity.pdbx_description
1 polymer ?
#
loop_
_entity_poly.entity_id
_entity_poly.type
_entity_poly.pdbx_seq_one_letter_code
_entity_poly.pdbx_strand_id
1 'polypeptide(L)'
;MKGVRELKISGEVSCKRNLEEAVAPVIALMLILAVVATFISLYSTEYLPGLKEQSEIAQVSEVKEAFMDFSNDIGHIVSEKKGASYGHTIPLGAGDVIMSPEKSSGTLSVSDAGTIFDVYNDSSGDPVASAGMVKAEFKPSYTFWEGQGYSWQYGYINVTKDDIEVPLEDYTMADVTGSEEFSAFAESLIDFEDAGFYNSTSGETELSSLEIDLVTFVQGDKNFVSGNSAAVLKILARENATSFNTSYLSFRFENSTGSDVIPEFSVFLFDKIETEMEALHDSYGNVPSPEVTRVSGGYDTIVLDMSESPSPVLVGIDSLEVVVSTS
;
A
#
# COMPACT_ATOMS: atom_id res chain seq x y z
N MET A 1 -68.03 -52.67 -83.19
CA MET A 1 -66.58 -52.68 -82.86
C MET A 1 -66.06 -51.25 -82.92
N LYS A 2 -65.46 -50.77 -81.81
CA LYS A 2 -64.63 -49.54 -81.61
C LYS A 2 -65.26 -48.21 -82.07
N GLY A 3 -65.61 -47.22 -81.23
CA GLY A 3 -65.10 -46.81 -79.92
C GLY A 3 -64.24 -45.53 -80.07
N VAL A 4 -64.30 -44.65 -79.05
CA VAL A 4 -63.47 -43.44 -78.77
C VAL A 4 -64.13 -42.12 -79.23
N ARG A 5 -64.83 -41.37 -78.35
CA ARG A 5 -64.46 -40.50 -77.20
C ARG A 5 -63.92 -39.11 -77.59
N GLU A 6 -64.56 -38.11 -77.00
CA GLU A 6 -64.21 -36.68 -76.99
C GLU A 6 -62.81 -36.40 -76.45
N LEU A 7 -62.27 -35.21 -76.78
CA LEU A 7 -61.64 -34.32 -75.79
C LEU A 7 -61.37 -32.91 -76.35
N LYS A 8 -61.97 -31.93 -75.66
CA LYS A 8 -61.68 -30.50 -75.60
C LYS A 8 -60.56 -30.28 -74.57
N ILE A 9 -59.66 -29.30 -74.76
CA ILE A 9 -58.87 -28.51 -73.78
C ILE A 9 -57.92 -27.65 -74.66
N SER A 10 -58.09 -26.34 -74.88
CA SER A 10 -58.03 -25.19 -73.95
C SER A 10 -56.73 -25.12 -73.15
N GLY A 11 -55.61 -24.88 -73.85
CA GLY A 11 -54.37 -24.48 -73.22
C GLY A 11 -54.21 -22.97 -73.27
N GLU A 12 -54.37 -22.31 -72.13
CA GLU A 12 -53.72 -21.01 -71.93
C GLU A 12 -53.35 -20.78 -70.46
N VAL A 13 -52.11 -20.32 -70.30
CA VAL A 13 -51.53 -19.59 -69.16
C VAL A 13 -51.11 -20.39 -67.91
N SER A 14 -49.82 -20.71 -67.84
CA SER A 14 -49.08 -20.66 -66.55
C SER A 14 -47.57 -20.47 -66.78
N CYS A 15 -47.15 -19.22 -66.97
CA CYS A 15 -45.74 -18.84 -66.98
C CYS A 15 -45.55 -17.55 -66.15
N LYS A 16 -45.95 -17.61 -64.88
CA LYS A 16 -45.77 -16.50 -63.92
C LYS A 16 -45.53 -16.95 -62.47
N ARG A 17 -45.28 -18.24 -62.22
CA ARG A 17 -45.22 -18.82 -60.87
C ARG A 17 -43.82 -18.93 -60.27
N ASN A 18 -42.77 -18.99 -61.10
CA ASN A 18 -41.43 -19.36 -60.62
C ASN A 18 -40.55 -18.18 -60.16
N LEU A 19 -40.97 -16.93 -60.38
CA LEU A 19 -40.23 -15.73 -59.92
C LEU A 19 -40.58 -15.35 -58.47
N GLU A 20 -41.80 -15.60 -58.02
CA GLU A 20 -42.21 -15.32 -56.64
C GLU A 20 -41.68 -16.37 -55.65
N GLU A 21 -41.43 -17.60 -56.13
CA GLU A 21 -41.02 -18.75 -55.31
C GLU A 21 -39.54 -18.70 -54.87
N ALA A 22 -38.68 -17.98 -55.60
CA ALA A 22 -37.29 -17.76 -55.23
C ALA A 22 -37.07 -16.52 -54.34
N VAL A 23 -38.00 -15.56 -54.36
CA VAL A 23 -37.88 -14.29 -53.62
C VAL A 23 -38.20 -14.47 -52.13
N ALA A 24 -39.17 -15.33 -51.79
CA ALA A 24 -39.55 -15.65 -50.42
C ALA A 24 -38.39 -16.20 -49.54
N PRO A 25 -37.59 -17.20 -49.98
CA PRO A 25 -36.49 -17.70 -49.16
C PRO A 25 -35.34 -16.69 -49.00
N VAL A 26 -35.11 -15.81 -49.98
CA VAL A 26 -34.10 -14.74 -49.88
C VAL A 26 -34.53 -13.68 -48.86
N ILE A 27 -35.80 -13.27 -48.88
CA ILE A 27 -36.35 -12.33 -47.90
C ILE A 27 -36.30 -12.95 -46.49
N ALA A 28 -36.63 -14.24 -46.36
CA ALA A 28 -36.54 -14.95 -45.08
C ALA A 28 -35.10 -14.99 -44.55
N LEU A 29 -34.11 -15.27 -45.41
CA LEU A 29 -32.69 -15.27 -45.03
C LEU A 29 -32.22 -13.86 -44.61
N MET A 30 -32.63 -12.82 -45.34
CA MET A 30 -32.34 -11.42 -45.01
C MET A 30 -32.94 -11.03 -43.65
N LEU A 31 -34.18 -11.47 -43.35
CA LEU A 31 -34.82 -11.24 -42.06
C LEU A 31 -34.10 -11.95 -40.92
N ILE A 32 -33.70 -13.21 -41.11
CA ILE A 32 -32.92 -13.95 -40.11
C ILE A 32 -31.57 -13.27 -39.87
N LEU A 33 -30.87 -12.86 -40.93
CA LEU A 33 -29.60 -12.15 -40.82
C LEU A 33 -29.78 -10.81 -40.09
N ALA A 34 -30.86 -10.07 -40.38
CA ALA A 34 -31.17 -8.81 -39.71
C ALA A 34 -31.45 -9.02 -38.21
N VAL A 35 -32.19 -10.07 -37.83
CA VAL A 35 -32.43 -10.42 -36.42
C VAL A 35 -31.14 -10.81 -35.72
N VAL A 36 -30.30 -11.64 -36.34
CA VAL A 36 -29.00 -12.05 -35.78
C VAL A 36 -28.07 -10.83 -35.63
N ALA A 37 -27.98 -9.97 -36.64
CA ALA A 37 -27.19 -8.75 -36.58
C ALA A 37 -27.67 -7.80 -35.48
N THR A 38 -29.00 -7.66 -35.31
CA THR A 38 -29.59 -6.84 -34.25
C THR A 38 -29.28 -7.42 -32.88
N PHE A 39 -29.34 -8.75 -32.72
CA PHE A 39 -29.00 -9.43 -31.48
C PHE A 39 -27.51 -9.30 -31.14
N ILE A 40 -26.62 -9.47 -32.11
CA ILE A 40 -25.17 -9.24 -31.93
C ILE A 40 -24.90 -7.79 -31.57
N SER A 41 -25.59 -6.84 -32.21
CA SER A 41 -25.47 -5.41 -31.90
C SER A 41 -25.90 -5.14 -30.46
N LEU A 42 -27.09 -5.57 -30.04
CA LEU A 42 -27.57 -5.41 -28.65
C LEU A 42 -26.60 -6.05 -27.64
N TYR A 43 -26.12 -7.26 -27.93
CA TYR A 43 -25.16 -7.96 -27.07
C TYR A 43 -23.84 -7.18 -26.93
N SER A 44 -23.33 -6.65 -28.04
CA SER A 44 -22.07 -5.88 -28.06
C SER A 44 -22.19 -4.50 -27.44
N THR A 45 -23.38 -3.90 -27.46
CA THR A 45 -23.56 -2.48 -27.07
C THR A 45 -24.07 -2.34 -25.64
N GLU A 46 -24.85 -3.30 -25.13
CA GLU A 46 -25.44 -3.21 -23.79
C GLU A 46 -24.87 -4.24 -22.81
N TYR A 47 -24.71 -5.50 -23.24
CA TYR A 47 -24.31 -6.58 -22.32
C TYR A 47 -22.80 -6.62 -22.04
N LEU A 48 -21.97 -6.44 -23.08
CA LEU A 48 -20.51 -6.49 -22.90
C LEU A 48 -19.99 -5.38 -21.98
N PRO A 49 -20.40 -4.10 -22.12
CA PRO A 49 -19.95 -3.05 -21.21
C PRO A 49 -20.36 -3.32 -19.75
N GLY A 50 -21.61 -3.74 -19.49
CA GLY A 50 -22.08 -4.00 -18.14
C GLY A 50 -21.38 -5.17 -17.43
N LEU A 51 -20.97 -6.21 -18.17
CA LEU A 51 -20.16 -7.31 -17.60
C LEU A 51 -18.73 -6.86 -17.27
N LYS A 52 -18.15 -5.97 -18.09
CA LYS A 52 -16.82 -5.40 -17.82
C LYS A 52 -16.82 -4.48 -16.62
N GLU A 53 -17.84 -3.63 -16.51
CA GLU A 53 -18.06 -2.75 -15.36
C GLU A 53 -18.14 -3.55 -14.06
N GLN A 54 -18.93 -4.63 -14.02
CA GLN A 54 -19.01 -5.51 -12.84
C GLN A 54 -17.66 -6.17 -12.49
N SER A 55 -16.86 -6.53 -13.50
CA SER A 55 -15.52 -7.08 -13.27
C SER A 55 -14.55 -6.05 -12.71
N GLU A 56 -14.60 -4.79 -13.17
CA GLU A 56 -13.78 -3.71 -12.64
C GLU A 56 -14.21 -3.34 -11.20
N ILE A 57 -15.51 -3.34 -10.90
CA ILE A 57 -16.02 -3.14 -9.53
C ILE A 57 -15.55 -4.25 -8.58
N ALA A 58 -15.61 -5.51 -9.01
CA ALA A 58 -15.14 -6.64 -8.22
C ALA A 58 -13.64 -6.52 -7.93
N GLN A 59 -12.85 -6.15 -8.95
CA GLN A 59 -11.41 -5.93 -8.79
C GLN A 59 -11.10 -4.84 -7.76
N VAL A 60 -11.79 -3.69 -7.81
CA VAL A 60 -11.59 -2.60 -6.83
C VAL A 60 -11.84 -3.10 -5.40
N SER A 61 -12.87 -3.93 -5.20
CA SER A 61 -13.15 -4.53 -3.89
C SER A 61 -12.05 -5.50 -3.44
N GLU A 62 -11.54 -6.35 -4.33
CA GLU A 62 -10.43 -7.28 -4.03
C GLU A 62 -9.14 -6.54 -3.71
N VAL A 63 -8.83 -5.46 -4.44
CA VAL A 63 -7.66 -4.61 -4.16
C VAL A 63 -7.81 -3.94 -2.80
N LYS A 64 -8.99 -3.41 -2.47
CA LYS A 64 -9.26 -2.82 -1.16
C LYS A 64 -8.97 -3.81 -0.03
N GLU A 65 -9.52 -5.02 -0.12
CA GLU A 65 -9.31 -6.07 0.88
C GLU A 65 -7.83 -6.42 1.03
N ALA A 66 -7.11 -6.58 -0.08
CA ALA A 66 -5.67 -6.83 -0.06
C ALA A 66 -4.85 -5.71 0.61
N PHE A 67 -5.24 -4.43 0.43
CA PHE A 67 -4.59 -3.30 1.11
C PHE A 67 -4.93 -3.24 2.61
N MET A 68 -6.15 -3.61 3.00
CA MET A 68 -6.53 -3.70 4.41
C MET A 68 -5.77 -4.83 5.12
N ASP A 69 -5.69 -6.01 4.50
CA ASP A 69 -4.92 -7.14 5.01
C ASP A 69 -3.42 -6.81 5.09
N PHE A 70 -2.89 -6.12 4.07
CA PHE A 70 -1.52 -5.62 4.08
C PHE A 70 -1.26 -4.65 5.25
N SER A 71 -2.18 -3.72 5.52
CA SER A 71 -2.05 -2.77 6.63
C SER A 71 -2.10 -3.49 7.99
N ASN A 72 -3.00 -4.46 8.14
CA ASN A 72 -3.10 -5.27 9.36
C ASN A 72 -1.85 -6.10 9.61
N ASP A 73 -1.28 -6.72 8.58
CA ASP A 73 -0.04 -7.49 8.68
C ASP A 73 1.13 -6.60 9.11
N ILE A 74 1.21 -5.36 8.58
CA ILE A 74 2.20 -4.39 9.04
C ILE A 74 1.99 -4.03 10.51
N GLY A 75 0.74 -3.78 10.93
CA GLY A 75 0.43 -3.51 12.34
C GLY A 75 0.85 -4.67 13.26
N HIS A 76 0.65 -5.92 12.84
CA HIS A 76 1.11 -7.09 13.56
C HIS A 76 2.64 -7.20 13.63
N ILE A 77 3.34 -6.94 12.51
CA ILE A 77 4.81 -6.97 12.48
C ILE A 77 5.39 -5.91 13.40
N VAL A 78 4.86 -4.68 13.33
CA VAL A 78 5.33 -3.55 14.12
C VAL A 78 5.08 -3.79 15.61
N SER A 79 3.91 -4.32 15.99
CA SER A 79 3.58 -4.56 17.40
C SER A 79 4.31 -5.76 18.01
N GLU A 80 4.54 -6.83 17.26
CA GLU A 80 5.27 -8.00 17.78
C GLU A 80 6.79 -7.89 17.65
N LYS A 81 7.27 -6.99 16.78
CA LYS A 81 8.68 -6.75 16.46
C LYS A 81 9.46 -8.01 16.09
N LYS A 82 8.82 -8.90 15.33
CA LYS A 82 9.38 -10.20 14.93
C LYS A 82 9.48 -10.35 13.43
N GLY A 83 10.48 -11.10 12.99
CA GLY A 83 10.62 -11.53 11.61
C GLY A 83 9.37 -12.28 11.12
N ALA A 84 8.79 -11.81 10.02
CA ALA A 84 7.63 -12.38 9.38
C ALA A 84 7.67 -12.19 7.86
N SER A 85 6.89 -12.99 7.13
CA SER A 85 6.75 -12.84 5.68
C SER A 85 5.30 -13.02 5.26
N TYR A 86 4.76 -12.00 4.60
CA TYR A 86 3.40 -11.97 4.08
C TYR A 86 3.41 -11.66 2.59
N GLY A 87 2.33 -12.05 1.90
CA GLY A 87 2.20 -11.88 0.46
C GLY A 87 0.73 -11.82 0.05
N HIS A 88 0.31 -10.67 -0.45
CA HIS A 88 -1.06 -10.41 -0.88
C HIS A 88 -1.15 -10.33 -2.38
N THR A 89 -2.11 -11.06 -2.95
CA THR A 89 -2.31 -11.05 -4.40
C THR A 89 -3.24 -9.91 -4.77
N ILE A 90 -2.73 -8.98 -5.58
CA ILE A 90 -3.44 -7.81 -6.07
C ILE A 90 -3.74 -8.04 -7.57
N PRO A 91 -5.01 -8.15 -7.97
CA PRO A 91 -5.35 -8.22 -9.38
C PRO A 91 -5.02 -6.87 -10.04
N LEU A 92 -4.12 -6.83 -11.04
CA LEU A 92 -3.83 -5.59 -11.78
C LEU A 92 -4.77 -5.37 -12.96
N GLY A 93 -5.44 -6.41 -13.45
CA GLY A 93 -6.39 -6.30 -14.56
C GLY A 93 -7.77 -6.86 -14.25
N ALA A 94 -8.75 -6.36 -15.01
CA ALA A 94 -10.14 -6.84 -15.02
C ALA A 94 -10.70 -6.85 -16.45
N GLY A 95 -11.92 -7.36 -16.62
CA GLY A 95 -12.63 -7.36 -17.89
C GLY A 95 -12.31 -8.54 -18.79
N ASP A 96 -11.84 -9.67 -18.23
CA ASP A 96 -11.65 -10.92 -19.00
C ASP A 96 -13.03 -11.53 -19.33
N VAL A 97 -13.61 -11.09 -20.45
CA VAL A 97 -14.87 -11.60 -20.97
C VAL A 97 -14.57 -12.43 -22.21
N ILE A 98 -15.16 -13.62 -22.30
CA ILE A 98 -14.94 -14.63 -23.37
C ILE A 98 -14.98 -14.05 -24.81
N MET A 99 -15.64 -12.91 -25.00
CA MET A 99 -15.89 -12.27 -26.31
C MET A 99 -15.20 -10.90 -26.50
N SER A 100 -14.37 -10.41 -25.56
CA SER A 100 -13.65 -9.13 -25.73
C SER A 100 -12.22 -9.18 -25.18
N PRO A 101 -11.19 -8.93 -26.01
CA PRO A 101 -9.79 -8.96 -25.59
C PRO A 101 -9.31 -7.68 -24.90
N GLU A 102 -10.12 -6.61 -24.90
CA GLU A 102 -9.78 -5.36 -24.21
C GLU A 102 -9.90 -5.55 -22.70
N LYS A 103 -8.74 -5.62 -22.04
CA LYS A 103 -8.57 -5.79 -20.60
C LYS A 103 -8.24 -4.45 -19.96
N SER A 104 -8.77 -4.21 -18.77
CA SER A 104 -8.22 -3.20 -17.89
C SER A 104 -6.82 -3.62 -17.42
N SER A 105 -6.00 -2.64 -17.11
CA SER A 105 -4.68 -2.82 -16.52
C SER A 105 -4.52 -1.94 -15.31
N GLY A 106 -3.45 -2.17 -14.56
CA GLY A 106 -3.17 -1.47 -13.32
C GLY A 106 -1.68 -1.50 -13.06
N THR A 107 -1.27 -0.57 -12.22
CA THR A 107 0.11 -0.40 -11.79
C THR A 107 0.15 -0.51 -10.29
N LEU A 108 1.07 -1.31 -9.77
CA LEU A 108 1.40 -1.38 -8.36
C LEU A 108 2.85 -0.94 -8.22
N SER A 109 3.07 0.09 -7.40
CA SER A 109 4.39 0.64 -7.12
C SER A 109 4.60 0.77 -5.62
N VAL A 110 5.81 0.47 -5.18
CA VAL A 110 6.28 0.79 -3.84
C VAL A 110 7.34 1.85 -4.03
N SER A 111 7.22 3.00 -3.37
CA SER A 111 8.23 4.07 -3.39
C SER A 111 8.75 4.32 -1.99
N ASP A 112 9.99 4.80 -1.91
CA ASP A 112 10.52 5.35 -0.67
C ASP A 112 9.74 6.62 -0.29
N ALA A 113 9.24 6.67 0.94
CA ALA A 113 8.55 7.84 1.50
C ALA A 113 9.51 8.76 2.29
N GLY A 114 10.76 8.34 2.45
CA GLY A 114 11.82 9.09 3.10
C GLY A 114 12.15 8.58 4.50
N THR A 115 13.20 9.16 5.07
CA THR A 115 13.65 8.90 6.44
C THR A 115 12.89 9.78 7.42
N ILE A 116 12.39 9.19 8.49
CA ILE A 116 11.69 9.88 9.57
C ILE A 116 12.71 10.44 10.57
N PHE A 117 13.60 9.57 11.06
CA PHE A 117 14.70 9.95 11.93
C PHE A 117 15.91 9.03 11.78
N ASP A 118 17.05 9.56 12.19
CA ASP A 118 18.33 8.89 12.23
C ASP A 118 18.86 8.83 13.66
N VAL A 119 19.57 7.75 13.98
CA VAL A 119 20.30 7.56 15.23
C VAL A 119 21.79 7.69 14.97
N TYR A 120 22.47 8.50 15.78
CA TYR A 120 23.91 8.73 15.71
C TYR A 120 24.58 8.39 17.04
N ASN A 121 25.77 7.79 16.97
CA ASN A 121 26.61 7.49 18.12
C ASN A 121 27.75 8.50 18.33
N ASP A 122 27.89 9.47 17.42
CA ASP A 122 28.82 10.59 17.52
C ASP A 122 28.20 11.87 16.91
N SER A 123 28.91 12.99 16.98
CA SER A 123 28.40 14.30 16.55
C SER A 123 28.60 14.61 15.05
N SER A 124 29.20 13.73 14.24
CA SER A 124 29.58 14.10 12.86
C SER A 124 29.75 12.95 11.84
N GLY A 125 29.45 11.72 12.24
CA GLY A 125 29.59 10.49 11.47
C GLY A 125 28.32 10.09 10.73
N ASP A 126 28.38 8.91 10.11
CA ASP A 126 27.24 8.27 9.46
C ASP A 126 26.24 7.77 10.52
N PRO A 127 24.93 7.77 10.23
CA PRO A 127 23.93 7.24 11.16
C PRO A 127 24.19 5.75 11.41
N VAL A 128 24.08 5.34 12.67
CA VAL A 128 24.20 3.93 13.06
C VAL A 128 22.93 3.14 12.75
N ALA A 129 21.78 3.82 12.74
CA ALA A 129 20.50 3.27 12.34
C ALA A 129 19.58 4.39 11.80
N SER A 130 18.68 4.04 10.89
CA SER A 130 17.75 4.99 10.26
C SER A 130 16.35 4.38 10.21
N ALA A 131 15.36 5.17 10.61
CA ALA A 131 13.94 4.84 10.53
C ALA A 131 13.36 5.36 9.21
N GLY A 132 13.22 4.48 8.22
CA GLY A 132 12.63 4.78 6.92
C GLY A 132 11.15 4.43 6.84
N MET A 133 10.46 5.04 5.87
CA MET A 133 9.08 4.71 5.54
C MET A 133 8.93 4.44 4.04
N VAL A 134 7.92 3.65 3.68
CA VAL A 134 7.56 3.39 2.27
C VAL A 134 6.12 3.76 1.99
N LYS A 135 5.83 4.12 0.74
CA LYS A 135 4.48 4.29 0.20
C LYS A 135 4.20 3.15 -0.78
N ALA A 136 3.18 2.35 -0.52
CA ALA A 136 2.66 1.38 -1.48
C ALA A 136 1.45 1.97 -2.20
N GLU A 137 1.42 1.95 -3.52
CA GLU A 137 0.40 2.61 -4.34
C GLU A 137 -0.08 1.68 -5.47
N PHE A 138 -1.39 1.54 -5.59
CA PHE A 138 -2.08 0.91 -6.70
C PHE A 138 -2.85 1.97 -7.50
N LYS A 139 -2.52 2.07 -8.80
CA LYS A 139 -3.19 2.94 -9.76
C LYS A 139 -3.85 2.10 -10.85
N PRO A 140 -5.20 2.06 -10.93
CA PRO A 140 -5.86 1.40 -12.04
C PRO A 140 -5.80 2.24 -13.32
N SER A 141 -5.87 1.56 -14.45
CA SER A 141 -6.06 2.12 -15.78
C SER A 141 -7.34 1.53 -16.39
N TYR A 142 -8.48 1.89 -15.79
CA TYR A 142 -9.81 1.44 -16.22
C TYR A 142 -10.28 2.10 -17.50
N THR A 143 -11.11 1.37 -18.25
CA THR A 143 -11.77 1.89 -19.47
C THR A 143 -13.29 1.92 -19.32
N PHE A 144 -13.86 1.13 -18.39
CA PHE A 144 -15.31 0.94 -18.29
C PHE A 144 -15.92 1.45 -16.97
N TRP A 145 -15.10 1.70 -15.95
CA TRP A 145 -15.48 2.17 -14.62
C TRP A 145 -14.56 3.30 -14.12
N GLU A 146 -14.90 3.91 -12.98
CA GLU A 146 -14.10 4.96 -12.37
C GLU A 146 -12.75 4.43 -11.86
N GLY A 147 -11.67 5.11 -12.25
CA GLY A 147 -10.29 4.85 -11.84
C GLY A 147 -10.04 5.10 -10.36
N GLN A 148 -10.48 4.18 -9.50
CA GLN A 148 -10.22 4.24 -8.06
C GLN A 148 -9.00 3.38 -7.67
N GLY A 149 -7.94 4.06 -7.23
CA GLY A 149 -6.73 3.46 -6.69
C GLY A 149 -6.68 3.49 -5.16
N TYR A 150 -5.61 2.92 -4.62
CA TYR A 150 -5.36 2.82 -3.19
C TYR A 150 -3.89 3.11 -2.91
N SER A 151 -3.59 3.82 -1.84
CA SER A 151 -2.22 3.96 -1.35
C SER A 151 -2.14 3.77 0.14
N TRP A 152 -1.15 3.02 0.60
CA TRP A 152 -0.84 2.84 2.01
C TRP A 152 0.42 3.63 2.37
N GLN A 153 0.37 4.37 3.47
CA GLN A 153 1.51 5.10 4.05
C GLN A 153 1.24 5.38 5.54
N TYR A 154 2.29 5.36 6.37
CA TYR A 154 2.21 5.73 7.81
C TYR A 154 1.07 5.06 8.60
N GLY A 155 0.74 3.81 8.27
CA GLY A 155 -0.29 3.04 8.98
C GLY A 155 -1.74 3.29 8.56
N TYR A 156 -2.00 4.15 7.56
CA TYR A 156 -3.35 4.38 7.03
C TYR A 156 -3.42 4.16 5.52
N ILE A 157 -4.64 4.03 5.01
CA ILE A 157 -4.94 3.81 3.59
C ILE A 157 -5.68 5.02 3.03
N ASN A 158 -5.18 5.57 1.93
CA ASN A 158 -5.90 6.52 1.10
C ASN A 158 -6.56 5.82 -0.08
N VAL A 159 -7.75 6.29 -0.42
CA VAL A 159 -8.37 6.10 -1.73
C VAL A 159 -7.88 7.21 -2.65
N THR A 160 -7.36 6.83 -3.82
CA THR A 160 -6.91 7.78 -4.83
C THR A 160 -7.88 7.78 -6.00
N LYS A 161 -8.38 8.95 -6.40
CA LYS A 161 -9.15 9.13 -7.64
C LYS A 161 -8.56 10.30 -8.40
N ASP A 162 -7.99 10.02 -9.57
CA ASP A 162 -7.18 10.98 -10.32
C ASP A 162 -6.03 11.53 -9.44
N ASP A 163 -5.97 12.85 -9.23
CA ASP A 163 -4.97 13.53 -8.39
C ASP A 163 -5.47 13.81 -6.96
N ILE A 164 -6.63 13.24 -6.57
CA ILE A 164 -7.23 13.46 -5.26
C ILE A 164 -7.04 12.21 -4.41
N GLU A 165 -6.38 12.37 -3.25
CA GLU A 165 -6.27 11.34 -2.22
C GLU A 165 -7.18 11.69 -1.04
N VAL A 166 -7.97 10.71 -0.56
CA VAL A 166 -8.83 10.85 0.62
C VAL A 166 -8.62 9.63 1.52
N PRO A 167 -8.52 9.79 2.85
CA PRO A 167 -8.47 8.65 3.76
C PRO A 167 -9.63 7.69 3.55
N LEU A 168 -9.37 6.39 3.65
CA LEU A 168 -10.37 5.34 3.44
C LEU A 168 -11.36 5.26 4.61
N GLU A 169 -10.86 5.42 5.84
CA GLU A 169 -11.61 5.19 7.08
C GLU A 169 -12.06 6.51 7.73
N ASP A 170 -11.40 7.62 7.39
CA ASP A 170 -11.65 8.95 7.95
C ASP A 170 -12.21 9.93 6.92
N TYR A 171 -12.82 11.01 7.44
CA TYR A 171 -13.42 12.05 6.58
C TYR A 171 -12.39 13.05 6.06
N THR A 172 -11.36 13.36 6.85
CA THR A 172 -10.31 14.32 6.51
C THR A 172 -8.95 13.83 6.99
N MET A 173 -7.88 14.35 6.39
CA MET A 173 -6.51 14.03 6.83
C MET A 173 -6.24 14.52 8.27
N ALA A 174 -6.90 15.59 8.71
CA ALA A 174 -6.80 16.07 10.08
C ALA A 174 -7.42 15.10 11.10
N ASP A 175 -8.41 14.29 10.68
CA ASP A 175 -8.99 13.25 11.52
C ASP A 175 -8.00 12.08 11.66
N VAL A 176 -7.30 11.71 10.58
CA VAL A 176 -6.25 10.67 10.58
C VAL A 176 -5.13 11.06 11.54
N THR A 177 -4.56 12.25 11.37
CA THR A 177 -3.37 12.65 12.13
C THR A 177 -3.68 13.04 13.56
N GLY A 178 -4.95 13.36 13.86
CA GLY A 178 -5.47 13.50 15.21
C GLY A 178 -5.97 12.20 15.86
N SER A 179 -5.91 11.06 15.17
CA SER A 179 -6.42 9.79 15.67
C SER A 179 -5.44 9.11 16.65
N GLU A 180 -5.98 8.40 17.64
CA GLU A 180 -5.16 7.58 18.57
C GLU A 180 -4.47 6.42 17.84
N GLU A 181 -5.05 5.92 16.75
CA GLU A 181 -4.49 4.81 15.96
C GLU A 181 -3.21 5.24 15.23
N PHE A 182 -3.20 6.46 14.69
CA PHE A 182 -2.02 7.04 14.03
C PHE A 182 -0.88 7.29 15.02
N SER A 183 -1.17 7.88 16.19
CA SER A 183 -0.15 8.09 17.22
C SER A 183 0.36 6.78 17.79
N ALA A 184 -0.53 5.81 18.07
CA ALA A 184 -0.14 4.49 18.56
C ALA A 184 0.74 3.73 17.55
N PHE A 185 0.42 3.83 16.25
CA PHE A 185 1.26 3.24 15.21
C PHE A 185 2.64 3.91 15.16
N ALA A 186 2.71 5.25 15.21
CA ALA A 186 3.98 5.97 15.27
C ALA A 186 4.83 5.54 16.46
N GLU A 187 4.24 5.56 17.65
CA GLU A 187 4.89 5.16 18.89
C GLU A 187 5.39 3.72 18.85
N SER A 188 4.64 2.80 18.23
CA SER A 188 5.02 1.38 18.16
C SER A 188 6.28 1.09 17.32
N LEU A 189 6.77 2.05 16.53
CA LEU A 189 7.98 1.86 15.72
C LEU A 189 9.27 1.87 16.54
N ILE A 190 9.26 2.37 17.77
CA ILE A 190 10.43 2.39 18.63
C ILE A 190 10.07 2.02 20.06
N ASP A 191 10.84 1.15 20.71
CA ASP A 191 10.78 0.95 22.17
C ASP A 191 12.20 0.91 22.75
N PHE A 192 12.27 1.06 24.07
CA PHE A 192 13.51 1.11 24.82
C PHE A 192 13.46 0.10 25.96
N GLU A 193 14.53 -0.67 26.13
CA GLU A 193 14.76 -1.47 27.34
C GLU A 193 16.07 -1.04 27.99
N ASP A 194 16.01 -0.69 29.26
CA ASP A 194 17.16 -0.22 30.02
C ASP A 194 17.59 -1.22 31.09
N ALA A 195 18.90 -1.29 31.33
CA ALA A 195 19.43 -2.00 32.48
C ALA A 195 20.57 -1.22 33.12
N GLY A 196 20.51 -1.10 34.45
CA GLY A 196 21.57 -0.50 35.24
C GLY A 196 21.91 -1.30 36.49
N PHE A 197 22.94 -0.82 37.18
CA PHE A 197 23.41 -1.40 38.43
C PHE A 197 23.53 -0.32 39.50
N TYR A 198 23.29 -0.71 40.75
CA TYR A 198 23.50 0.20 41.87
C TYR A 198 25.00 0.34 42.16
N ASN A 199 25.53 1.55 42.03
CA ASN A 199 26.91 1.85 42.36
C ASN A 199 27.03 2.32 43.81
N SER A 200 27.65 1.51 44.65
CA SER A 200 27.81 1.79 46.09
C SER A 200 28.76 2.96 46.39
N THR A 201 29.54 3.43 45.40
CA THR A 201 30.48 4.55 45.55
C THR A 201 29.81 5.89 45.30
N SER A 202 29.00 6.00 44.24
CA SER A 202 28.17 7.19 43.94
C SER A 202 26.89 7.21 44.78
N GLY A 203 26.41 6.04 45.20
CA GLY A 203 25.14 5.90 45.93
C GLY A 203 23.91 5.91 45.03
N GLU A 204 24.11 5.85 43.72
CA GLU A 204 23.10 6.01 42.67
C GLU A 204 23.06 4.77 41.77
N THR A 205 21.96 4.60 41.04
CA THR A 205 21.87 3.60 39.98
C THR A 205 22.50 4.16 38.72
N GLU A 206 23.39 3.41 38.09
CA GLU A 206 24.08 3.80 36.86
C GLU A 206 23.59 2.94 35.69
N LEU A 207 23.25 3.58 34.58
CA LEU A 207 22.87 2.92 33.34
C LEU A 207 24.07 2.16 32.77
N SER A 208 23.89 0.87 32.50
CA SER A 208 24.93 0.00 31.93
C SER A 208 24.65 -0.39 30.49
N SER A 209 23.38 -0.63 30.15
CA SER A 209 22.97 -0.94 28.80
C SER A 209 21.62 -0.32 28.46
N LEU A 210 21.47 0.08 27.21
CA LEU A 210 20.24 0.54 26.59
C LEU A 210 20.02 -0.26 25.31
N GLU A 211 18.88 -0.92 25.20
CA GLU A 211 18.45 -1.64 24.01
C GLU A 211 17.36 -0.82 23.33
N ILE A 212 17.52 -0.58 22.04
CA ILE A 212 16.61 0.23 21.22
C ILE A 212 16.02 -0.70 20.16
N ASP A 213 14.75 -1.01 20.31
CA ASP A 213 14.01 -1.79 19.33
C ASP A 213 13.43 -0.85 18.28
N LEU A 214 13.95 -0.90 17.06
CA LEU A 214 13.57 0.01 15.97
C LEU A 214 12.93 -0.74 14.81
N VAL A 215 11.79 -0.26 14.30
CA VAL A 215 11.21 -0.74 13.05
C VAL A 215 11.49 0.25 11.93
N THR A 216 11.99 -0.25 10.79
CA THR A 216 12.31 0.55 9.61
C THR A 216 11.73 -0.09 8.36
N PHE A 217 11.08 0.70 7.50
CA PHE A 217 10.54 0.19 6.24
C PHE A 217 11.46 0.56 5.08
N VAL A 218 11.74 -0.44 4.24
CA VAL A 218 12.60 -0.25 3.08
C VAL A 218 11.93 -0.77 1.81
N GLN A 219 12.18 -0.07 0.71
CA GLN A 219 11.75 -0.50 -0.60
C GLN A 219 12.60 -1.71 -1.05
N GLY A 220 11.93 -2.80 -1.45
CA GLY A 220 12.61 -3.97 -2.01
C GLY A 220 13.01 -3.80 -3.49
N ASP A 221 13.89 -4.67 -3.97
CA ASP A 221 14.48 -4.63 -5.33
C ASP A 221 13.44 -4.57 -6.46
N LYS A 222 12.29 -5.23 -6.25
CA LYS A 222 11.15 -5.16 -7.15
C LYS A 222 10.12 -4.23 -6.56
N ASN A 223 10.01 -3.05 -7.12
CA ASN A 223 9.23 -1.95 -6.58
C ASN A 223 8.16 -1.44 -7.55
N PHE A 224 8.05 -2.05 -8.73
CA PHE A 224 7.11 -1.64 -9.76
C PHE A 224 6.66 -2.86 -10.56
N VAL A 225 5.35 -2.98 -10.74
CA VAL A 225 4.73 -3.96 -11.63
C VAL A 225 3.51 -3.33 -12.30
N SER A 226 3.41 -3.49 -13.61
CA SER A 226 2.29 -3.01 -14.40
C SER A 226 1.80 -4.13 -15.30
N GLY A 227 0.49 -4.29 -15.44
CA GLY A 227 -0.05 -5.28 -16.35
C GLY A 227 -1.53 -5.52 -16.15
N ASN A 228 -1.99 -6.63 -16.72
CA ASN A 228 -3.37 -7.09 -16.65
C ASN A 228 -3.50 -8.44 -15.91
N SER A 229 -2.41 -8.92 -15.29
CA SER A 229 -2.36 -10.13 -14.48
C SER A 229 -2.38 -9.80 -12.99
N ALA A 230 -2.49 -10.82 -12.15
CA ALA A 230 -2.23 -10.63 -10.73
C ALA A 230 -0.76 -10.28 -10.47
N ALA A 231 -0.53 -9.40 -9.50
CA ALA A 231 0.76 -9.13 -8.88
C ALA A 231 0.68 -9.49 -7.40
N VAL A 232 1.83 -9.66 -6.75
CA VAL A 232 1.91 -9.93 -5.32
C VAL A 232 2.63 -8.79 -4.62
N LEU A 233 1.97 -8.17 -3.65
CA LEU A 233 2.57 -7.25 -2.69
C LEU A 233 3.13 -8.08 -1.53
N LYS A 234 4.44 -8.04 -1.33
CA LYS A 234 5.16 -8.87 -0.38
C LYS A 234 5.76 -8.01 0.73
N ILE A 235 5.63 -8.50 1.95
CA ILE A 235 6.29 -7.99 3.14
C ILE A 235 7.30 -9.04 3.59
N LEU A 236 8.51 -8.61 3.88
CA LEU A 236 9.54 -9.44 4.49
C LEU A 236 10.21 -8.65 5.61
N ALA A 237 9.96 -9.03 6.85
CA ALA A 237 10.62 -8.44 8.01
C ALA A 237 11.87 -9.23 8.37
N ARG A 238 13.00 -8.53 8.53
CA ARG A 238 14.31 -9.08 8.86
C ARG A 238 14.87 -8.40 10.10
N GLU A 239 15.35 -9.20 11.03
CA GLU A 239 16.01 -8.70 12.23
C GLU A 239 17.49 -8.41 11.93
N ASN A 240 17.97 -7.26 12.40
CA ASN A 240 19.34 -6.83 12.30
C ASN A 240 19.74 -6.14 13.60
N ALA A 241 20.69 -6.72 14.31
CA ALA A 241 21.17 -6.23 15.59
C ALA A 241 22.54 -5.58 15.45
N THR A 242 22.71 -4.41 16.04
CA THR A 242 24.00 -3.72 16.14
C THR A 242 24.24 -3.31 17.58
N SER A 243 25.48 -3.36 18.05
CA SER A 243 25.81 -2.90 19.40
C SER A 243 27.12 -2.13 19.41
N PHE A 244 27.17 -1.10 20.24
CA PHE A 244 28.33 -0.24 20.37
C PHE A 244 28.38 0.38 21.77
N ASN A 245 29.59 0.67 22.25
CA ASN A 245 29.74 1.46 23.46
C ASN A 245 29.79 2.93 23.06
N THR A 246 28.95 3.75 23.67
CA THR A 246 28.96 5.19 23.42
C THR A 246 28.84 6.00 24.70
N SER A 247 29.35 7.23 24.62
CA SER A 247 29.09 8.30 25.57
C SER A 247 28.25 9.41 24.92
N TYR A 248 27.79 9.21 23.68
CA TYR A 248 27.02 10.17 22.92
C TYR A 248 25.95 9.43 22.11
N LEU A 249 24.69 9.82 22.28
CA LEU A 249 23.58 9.30 21.51
C LEU A 249 22.73 10.47 21.03
N SER A 250 22.45 10.53 19.73
CA SER A 250 21.66 11.61 19.14
C SER A 250 20.61 11.05 18.21
N PHE A 251 19.37 11.48 18.41
CA PHE A 251 18.25 11.24 17.50
C PHE A 251 18.02 12.51 16.69
N ARG A 252 17.95 12.40 15.37
CA ARG A 252 17.78 13.54 14.48
C ARG A 252 16.61 13.31 13.55
N PHE A 253 15.66 14.23 13.54
CA PHE A 253 14.42 14.14 12.78
C PHE A 253 14.49 15.08 11.58
N GLU A 254 14.23 14.55 10.38
CA GLU A 254 14.40 15.32 9.14
C GLU A 254 13.26 16.31 8.86
N ASN A 255 12.08 16.12 9.46
CA ASN A 255 10.88 16.79 8.97
C ASN A 255 9.81 17.07 10.04
N SER A 256 10.18 17.26 11.31
CA SER A 256 9.21 17.48 12.41
C SER A 256 8.50 18.85 12.39
N THR A 257 8.91 19.79 11.52
CA THR A 257 8.27 21.11 11.43
C THR A 257 7.44 21.25 10.16
N GLY A 258 6.11 21.20 10.28
CA GLY A 258 5.18 21.36 9.17
C GLY A 258 3.73 21.00 9.55
N SER A 259 2.83 21.06 8.57
CA SER A 259 1.43 20.61 8.69
C SER A 259 1.10 19.44 7.75
N ASP A 260 2.15 18.74 7.31
CA ASP A 260 2.03 17.56 6.48
C ASP A 260 2.14 16.31 7.36
N VAL A 261 1.71 15.17 6.81
CA VAL A 261 1.63 13.88 7.53
C VAL A 261 2.98 13.46 8.12
N ILE A 262 4.09 13.68 7.39
CA ILE A 262 5.44 13.30 7.84
C ILE A 262 5.85 14.08 9.10
N PRO A 263 5.73 15.42 9.14
CA PRO A 263 5.91 16.18 10.39
C PRO A 263 5.06 15.69 11.55
N GLU A 264 3.76 15.49 11.35
CA GLU A 264 2.87 15.09 12.45
C GLU A 264 3.25 13.68 12.97
N PHE A 265 3.59 12.76 12.07
CA PHE A 265 4.11 11.44 12.45
C PHE A 265 5.44 11.53 13.23
N SER A 266 6.34 12.40 12.78
CA SER A 266 7.65 12.60 13.40
C SER A 266 7.53 13.21 14.80
N VAL A 267 6.52 14.05 15.04
CA VAL A 267 6.26 14.67 16.36
C VAL A 267 5.89 13.61 17.40
N PHE A 268 5.03 12.64 17.06
CA PHE A 268 4.68 11.57 18.00
C PHE A 268 5.91 10.72 18.38
N LEU A 269 6.75 10.39 17.41
CA LEU A 269 8.01 9.69 17.66
C LEU A 269 8.98 10.53 18.50
N PHE A 270 9.09 11.83 18.20
CA PHE A 270 9.92 12.76 18.95
C PHE A 270 9.50 12.82 20.41
N ASP A 271 8.21 13.05 20.66
CA ASP A 271 7.66 13.19 22.02
C ASP A 271 7.81 11.88 22.81
N LYS A 272 7.64 10.71 22.16
CA LYS A 272 7.92 9.40 22.78
C LYS A 272 9.39 9.28 23.17
N ILE A 273 10.32 9.55 22.24
CA ILE A 273 11.76 9.44 22.51
C ILE A 273 12.16 10.43 23.61
N GLU A 274 11.70 11.67 23.56
CA GLU A 274 11.96 12.69 24.59
C GLU A 274 11.51 12.20 25.97
N THR A 275 10.28 11.67 26.07
CA THR A 275 9.72 11.12 27.32
C THR A 275 10.57 9.97 27.88
N GLU A 276 11.00 9.04 27.01
CA GLU A 276 11.83 7.91 27.43
C GLU A 276 13.23 8.36 27.86
N MET A 277 13.83 9.32 27.15
CA MET A 277 15.14 9.86 27.53
C MET A 277 15.06 10.64 28.85
N GLU A 278 13.97 11.38 29.11
CA GLU A 278 13.70 12.01 30.40
C GLU A 278 13.53 10.97 31.53
N ALA A 279 12.83 9.86 31.26
CA ALA A 279 12.67 8.77 32.22
C ALA A 279 14.02 8.10 32.56
N LEU A 280 14.93 7.97 31.59
CA LEU A 280 16.29 7.50 31.82
C LEU A 280 17.08 8.46 32.71
N HIS A 281 16.99 9.77 32.46
CA HIS A 281 17.63 10.79 33.31
C HIS A 281 17.14 10.71 34.77
N ASP A 282 15.83 10.57 34.97
CA ASP A 282 15.24 10.48 36.30
C ASP A 282 15.61 9.17 37.03
N SER A 283 15.88 8.10 36.28
CA SER A 283 16.16 6.77 36.82
C SER A 283 17.65 6.52 37.09
N TYR A 284 18.54 7.19 36.36
CA TYR A 284 19.98 6.89 36.36
C TYR A 284 20.85 8.13 36.59
N GLY A 285 21.70 8.09 37.62
CA GLY A 285 22.52 9.22 38.04
C GLY A 285 23.64 9.61 37.06
N ASN A 286 24.04 8.67 36.18
CA ASN A 286 25.04 8.91 35.14
C ASN A 286 24.44 9.31 33.78
N VAL A 287 23.11 9.45 33.68
CA VAL A 287 22.43 9.93 32.48
C VAL A 287 22.10 11.40 32.67
N PRO A 288 22.66 12.31 31.87
CA PRO A 288 22.33 13.73 31.95
C PRO A 288 20.95 14.02 31.37
N SER A 289 20.42 15.20 31.67
CA SER A 289 19.17 15.66 31.06
C SER A 289 19.35 15.76 29.53
N PRO A 290 18.38 15.27 28.74
CA PRO A 290 18.49 15.30 27.28
C PRO A 290 18.52 16.74 26.76
N GLU A 291 19.44 17.03 25.85
CA GLU A 291 19.47 18.29 25.13
C GLU A 291 18.51 18.22 23.94
N VAL A 292 17.40 18.94 24.07
CA VAL A 292 16.31 18.96 23.08
C VAL A 292 16.40 20.25 22.27
N THR A 293 16.50 20.12 20.95
CA THR A 293 16.46 21.26 20.02
C THR A 293 15.32 21.08 19.03
N ARG A 294 14.40 22.06 18.98
CA ARG A 294 13.35 22.13 17.97
C ARG A 294 13.57 23.36 17.07
N VAL A 295 13.83 23.17 15.78
CA VAL A 295 14.21 24.26 14.84
C VAL A 295 13.27 24.31 13.64
N SER A 296 12.61 25.45 13.44
CA SER A 296 11.82 25.69 12.22
C SER A 296 12.73 25.69 10.97
N GLY A 297 12.49 24.73 10.07
CA GLY A 297 13.26 24.59 8.82
C GLY A 297 14.67 24.00 9.00
N GLY A 298 14.92 23.35 10.15
CA GLY A 298 16.11 22.57 10.43
C GLY A 298 15.74 21.15 10.87
N TYR A 299 16.69 20.48 11.52
CA TYR A 299 16.46 19.16 12.11
C TYR A 299 16.14 19.33 13.57
N ASP A 300 15.11 18.64 14.05
CA ASP A 300 14.91 18.51 15.48
C ASP A 300 15.83 17.41 16.01
N THR A 301 16.39 17.63 17.19
CA THR A 301 17.37 16.71 17.77
C THR A 301 17.13 16.49 19.24
N ILE A 302 17.34 15.24 19.68
CA ILE A 302 17.40 14.84 21.08
C ILE A 302 18.80 14.25 21.29
N VAL A 303 19.59 14.85 22.17
CA VAL A 303 20.98 14.44 22.42
C VAL A 303 21.15 14.03 23.88
N LEU A 304 21.71 12.84 24.09
CA LEU A 304 22.24 12.37 25.38
C LEU A 304 23.76 12.38 25.33
N ASP A 305 24.37 13.40 25.95
CA ASP A 305 25.83 13.52 26.08
C ASP A 305 26.32 12.97 27.41
N MET A 306 26.52 11.65 27.46
CA MET A 306 27.07 10.92 28.60
C MET A 306 28.61 10.99 28.68
N SER A 307 29.26 12.00 28.07
CA SER A 307 30.73 12.14 28.12
C SER A 307 31.28 12.39 29.52
N GLU A 308 30.47 12.92 30.43
CA GLU A 308 30.82 13.09 31.84
C GLU A 308 30.63 11.80 32.68
N SER A 309 30.00 10.76 32.11
CA SER A 309 29.83 9.46 32.76
C SER A 309 31.18 8.75 32.92
N PRO A 310 31.46 8.13 34.08
CA PRO A 310 32.72 7.44 34.32
C PRO A 310 32.91 6.18 33.45
N SER A 311 31.84 5.65 32.86
CA SER A 311 31.87 4.50 31.95
C SER A 311 30.95 4.73 30.76
N PRO A 312 31.38 4.36 29.53
CA PRO A 312 30.50 4.39 28.36
C PRO A 312 29.38 3.38 28.53
N VAL A 313 28.20 3.71 28.00
CA VAL A 313 27.01 2.86 28.03
C VAL A 313 27.03 1.93 26.82
N LEU A 314 26.67 0.66 27.03
CA LEU A 314 26.47 -0.28 25.94
C LEU A 314 25.10 -0.04 25.31
N VAL A 315 25.07 0.42 24.07
CA VAL A 315 23.82 0.60 23.32
C VAL A 315 23.68 -0.54 22.32
N GLY A 316 22.58 -1.28 22.42
CA GLY A 316 22.11 -2.24 21.41
C GLY A 316 20.99 -1.59 20.59
N ILE A 317 21.03 -1.75 19.27
CA ILE A 317 19.95 -1.38 18.37
C ILE A 317 19.52 -2.63 17.63
N ASP A 318 18.33 -3.10 17.96
CA ASP A 318 17.67 -4.23 17.34
C ASP A 318 16.68 -3.69 16.31
N SER A 319 17.15 -3.63 15.06
CA SER A 319 16.40 -3.09 13.93
C SER A 319 15.62 -4.19 13.20
N LEU A 320 14.31 -4.01 13.08
CA LEU A 320 13.43 -4.82 12.23
C LEU A 320 13.24 -4.12 10.89
N GLU A 321 13.94 -4.60 9.87
CA GLU A 321 13.86 -4.12 8.50
C GLU A 321 12.66 -4.77 7.79
N VAL A 322 11.60 -4.00 7.57
CA VAL A 322 10.38 -4.41 6.85
C VAL A 322 10.54 -4.06 5.37
N VAL A 323 10.94 -5.05 4.57
CA VAL A 323 11.12 -4.92 3.13
C VAL A 323 9.79 -5.09 2.41
N VAL A 324 9.32 -4.05 1.73
CA VAL A 324 8.08 -4.08 0.94
C VAL A 324 8.43 -4.15 -0.55
N SER A 325 7.89 -5.16 -1.25
CA SER A 325 8.19 -5.40 -2.67
C SER A 325 6.98 -5.88 -3.46
N THR A 326 7.04 -5.74 -4.78
CA THR A 326 6.02 -6.17 -5.74
C THR A 326 6.57 -7.32 -6.60
N SER A 327 5.79 -8.34 -6.95
CA SER A 327 6.26 -9.39 -7.88
C SER A 327 5.19 -9.98 -8.78
#